data_AF-A0A0L0JXK8-F1
#
_entry.id   AF-A0A0L0JXK8-F1
#
_cell.length_a   1.000
_cell.length_b   1.000
_cell.length_c   1.000
_cell.angle_alpha   90.00
_cell.angle_beta   90.00
_cell.angle_gamma   90.00
#
_symmetry.space_group_name_H-M   'P 1'
#
loop_
_entity.id
_entity.type
_entity.pdbx_description
1 polymer ?
#
loop_
_entity_poly.entity_id
_entity_poly.type
_entity_poly.pdbx_seq_one_letter_code
_entity_poly.pdbx_strand_id
1 'polypeptide(L)'
;MSWSPSIYRFADGGDIPVPPDPAVVRDALGPYAIVEPSDDEYWVRAEDGSEAEFFVGEYGVTVERPQVGGVFDLVAELATRLGAVVVGPGDRVVCRTREEAAHLPESLRDGAIIIEMAGPALQTALTGA
;
A
#
# COMPACT_ATOMS: atom_id res chain seq x y z
N MET A 1 18.92 -4.13 -4.11
CA MET A 1 17.92 -3.94 -3.04
C MET A 1 16.57 -4.13 -3.70
N SER A 2 15.75 -5.06 -3.22
CA SER A 2 14.39 -5.23 -3.73
C SER A 2 13.59 -3.98 -3.39
N TRP A 3 12.84 -3.46 -4.35
CA TRP A 3 11.94 -2.33 -4.16
C TRP A 3 10.55 -2.90 -3.86
N SER A 4 10.12 -2.83 -2.60
CA SER A 4 8.83 -3.35 -2.17
C SER A 4 8.16 -2.31 -1.25
N PRO A 5 7.14 -1.57 -1.71
CA PRO A 5 6.37 -0.73 -0.82
C PRO A 5 5.51 -1.58 0.12
N SER A 6 5.16 -1.01 1.27
CA SER A 6 4.30 -1.64 2.26
C SER A 6 3.12 -0.75 2.60
N ILE A 7 1.97 -1.34 2.92
CA ILE A 7 0.74 -0.66 3.31
C ILE A 7 0.51 -0.91 4.79
N TYR A 8 0.47 0.16 5.58
CA TYR A 8 0.29 0.10 7.02
C TYR A 8 -0.78 1.09 7.48
N ARG A 9 -1.68 0.62 8.34
CA ARG A 9 -2.60 1.51 9.05
C ARG A 9 -2.04 1.80 10.43
N PHE A 10 -1.96 3.08 10.80
CA PHE A 10 -1.63 3.48 12.17
C PHE A 10 -2.84 4.13 12.82
N ALA A 11 -2.87 4.13 14.15
CA ALA A 11 -3.92 4.78 14.94
C ALA A 11 -3.28 5.51 16.11
N ASP A 12 -3.82 6.70 16.41
CA ASP A 12 -3.49 7.49 17.61
C ASP A 12 -1.99 7.72 17.87
N GLY A 13 -1.16 7.74 16.81
CA GLY A 13 0.28 7.95 16.92
C GLY A 13 1.06 6.74 17.45
N GLY A 14 0.43 5.57 17.52
CA GLY A 14 1.07 4.35 18.01
C GLY A 14 2.11 3.77 17.05
N ASP A 15 3.15 3.16 17.61
CA ASP A 15 4.25 2.54 16.85
C ASP A 15 3.89 1.20 16.20
N ILE A 16 2.81 0.57 16.67
CA ILE A 16 2.34 -0.73 16.17
C ILE A 16 1.19 -0.48 15.18
N PRO A 17 1.31 -0.92 13.91
CA PRO A 17 0.22 -0.80 12.96
C PRO A 17 -1.02 -1.61 13.39
N VAL A 18 -2.18 -1.18 12.93
CA VAL A 18 -3.44 -1.90 13.04
C VAL A 18 -3.46 -3.00 11.97
N PRO A 19 -3.73 -4.27 12.32
CA PRO A 19 -3.86 -5.37 11.35
C PRO A 19 -4.83 -5.05 10.21
N PRO A 20 -4.51 -5.42 8.96
CA PRO A 20 -5.40 -5.21 7.83
C PRO A 20 -6.67 -6.07 7.96
N ASP A 21 -7.81 -5.55 7.52
CA ASP A 21 -9.05 -6.34 7.44
C ASP A 21 -8.96 -7.31 6.23
N PRO A 22 -8.95 -8.64 6.46
CA PRO A 22 -8.80 -9.62 5.37
C PRO A 22 -9.95 -9.55 4.36
N ALA A 23 -11.13 -9.10 4.77
CA ALA A 23 -12.24 -8.94 3.84
C ALA A 23 -12.01 -7.79 2.88
N VAL A 24 -11.49 -6.66 3.36
CA VAL A 24 -11.14 -5.52 2.52
C VAL A 24 -10.03 -5.88 1.52
N VAL A 25 -9.02 -6.63 1.95
CA VAL A 25 -7.93 -7.08 1.07
C VAL A 25 -8.48 -7.98 -0.05
N ARG A 26 -9.26 -9.01 0.30
CA ARG A 26 -9.86 -9.92 -0.67
C ARG A 26 -10.79 -9.19 -1.64
N ASP A 27 -11.62 -8.26 -1.15
CA ASP A 27 -12.56 -7.51 -1.99
C ASP A 27 -11.85 -6.50 -2.91
N ALA A 28 -10.64 -6.05 -2.56
CA ALA A 28 -9.84 -5.15 -3.40
C ALA A 28 -9.00 -5.92 -4.44
N LEU A 29 -8.35 -7.01 -4.02
CA LEU A 29 -7.36 -7.72 -4.86
C LEU A 29 -7.93 -8.93 -5.60
N GLY A 30 -8.94 -9.58 -5.03
CA GLY A 30 -9.55 -10.80 -5.57
C GLY A 30 -9.98 -10.71 -7.03
N PRO A 31 -10.62 -9.62 -7.49
CA PRO A 31 -11.01 -9.45 -8.90
C PRO A 31 -9.83 -9.46 -9.89
N TYR A 32 -8.61 -9.17 -9.42
CA TYR A 32 -7.40 -9.04 -10.24
C TYR A 32 -6.46 -10.25 -10.10
N ALA A 33 -6.80 -11.21 -9.25
CA ALA A 33 -5.96 -12.38 -9.00
C ALA A 33 -5.84 -13.25 -10.26
N ILE A 34 -4.61 -13.63 -10.63
CA ILE A 34 -4.33 -14.47 -11.81
C ILE A 34 -4.12 -15.94 -11.46
N VAL A 35 -4.04 -16.25 -10.16
CA VAL A 35 -4.06 -17.59 -9.58
C VAL A 35 -5.05 -17.60 -8.43
N GLU A 36 -5.47 -18.78 -7.98
CA GLU A 36 -6.29 -18.89 -6.76
C GLU A 36 -5.49 -18.29 -5.58
N PRO A 37 -6.00 -17.23 -4.92
CA PRO A 37 -5.29 -16.62 -3.78
C PRO A 37 -5.15 -17.60 -2.62
N SER A 38 -4.05 -17.51 -1.88
CA SER A 38 -4.00 -18.06 -0.52
C SER A 38 -4.61 -17.05 0.46
N ASP A 39 -4.65 -17.41 1.75
CA ASP A 39 -5.12 -16.49 2.79
C ASP A 39 -4.23 -15.24 2.91
N ASP A 40 -2.95 -15.35 2.56
CA ASP A 40 -1.90 -14.37 2.79
C ASP A 40 -1.18 -13.88 1.51
N GLU A 41 -1.49 -14.41 0.34
CA GLU A 41 -0.80 -14.06 -0.91
C GLU A 41 -1.76 -13.88 -2.08
N TYR A 42 -1.59 -12.75 -2.78
CA TYR A 42 -2.33 -12.42 -4.00
C TYR A 42 -1.36 -12.06 -5.11
N TRP A 43 -1.29 -12.89 -6.15
CA TRP A 43 -0.65 -12.49 -7.41
C TRP A 43 -1.70 -11.87 -8.32
N VAL A 44 -1.55 -10.59 -8.61
CA VAL A 44 -2.52 -9.82 -9.38
C VAL A 44 -1.97 -9.36 -10.72
N ARG A 45 -2.87 -9.15 -11.67
CA ARG A 45 -2.63 -8.44 -12.93
C ARG A 45 -3.69 -7.35 -13.10
N ALA A 46 -3.24 -6.10 -13.21
CA ALA A 46 -4.11 -4.97 -13.48
C ALA A 46 -4.61 -4.97 -14.93
N GLU A 47 -5.57 -4.10 -15.26
CA GLU A 47 -6.19 -4.02 -16.59
C GLU A 47 -5.20 -3.70 -17.71
N ASP A 48 -4.13 -2.96 -17.41
CA ASP A 48 -3.06 -2.62 -18.35
C ASP A 48 -2.02 -3.74 -18.53
N GLY A 49 -2.20 -4.86 -17.83
CA GLY A 49 -1.31 -6.02 -17.86
C GLY A 49 -0.14 -5.96 -16.88
N SER A 50 0.03 -4.87 -16.12
CA SER A 50 1.05 -4.79 -15.07
C SER A 50 0.75 -5.77 -13.93
N GLU A 51 1.80 -6.32 -13.33
CA GLU A 51 1.71 -7.37 -12.31
C GLU A 51 2.41 -7.00 -11.00
N ALA A 52 1.93 -7.59 -9.90
CA ALA A 52 2.53 -7.49 -8.58
C ALA A 52 2.11 -8.68 -7.71
N GLU A 53 2.91 -8.96 -6.68
CA GLU A 53 2.61 -9.94 -5.62
C GLU A 53 2.29 -9.16 -4.33
N PHE A 54 1.15 -9.45 -3.69
CA PHE A 54 0.75 -8.83 -2.43
C PHE A 54 0.79 -9.87 -1.31
N PHE A 55 1.63 -9.63 -0.31
CA PHE A 55 1.78 -10.49 0.87
C PHE A 55 1.13 -9.82 2.08
N VAL A 56 0.09 -10.44 2.62
CA VAL A 56 -0.65 -9.99 3.80
C VAL A 56 0.03 -10.54 5.05
N GLY A 57 0.72 -9.67 5.77
CA GLY A 57 1.30 -9.99 7.07
C GLY A 57 0.35 -9.64 8.22
N GLU A 58 0.82 -9.89 9.44
CA GLU A 58 0.07 -9.61 10.69
C GLU A 58 -0.35 -8.13 10.80
N TYR A 59 0.49 -7.21 10.34
CA TYR A 59 0.32 -5.76 10.56
C TYR A 59 0.17 -4.94 9.28
N GLY A 60 0.29 -5.53 8.10
CA GLY A 60 0.26 -4.78 6.85
C GLY A 60 0.39 -5.65 5.63
N VAL A 61 0.47 -5.00 4.47
CA VAL A 61 0.58 -5.68 3.18
C VAL A 61 1.87 -5.25 2.49
N THR A 62 2.72 -6.20 2.13
CA THR A 62 3.93 -5.95 1.34
C THR A 62 3.63 -6.18 -0.12
N VAL A 63 4.03 -5.25 -0.98
CA VAL A 63 3.87 -5.36 -2.43
C VAL A 63 5.23 -5.69 -3.02
N GLU A 64 5.41 -6.91 -3.52
CA GLU A 64 6.63 -7.34 -4.17
C GLU A 64 6.54 -7.23 -5.69
N ARG A 65 7.67 -6.81 -6.27
CA ARG A 65 7.90 -6.69 -7.72
C ARG A 65 6.78 -5.95 -8.48
N PRO A 66 6.22 -4.85 -7.94
CA PRO A 66 5.20 -4.10 -8.67
C PRO A 66 5.78 -3.54 -9.96
N GLN A 67 5.18 -3.91 -11.08
CA GLN A 67 5.51 -3.34 -12.38
C GLN A 67 4.99 -1.91 -12.48
N VAL A 68 5.61 -1.08 -13.33
CA VAL A 68 5.10 0.26 -13.62
C VAL A 68 3.74 0.13 -14.32
N GLY A 69 2.72 0.88 -13.85
CA GLY A 69 1.38 0.85 -14.41
C GLY A 69 0.25 0.71 -13.39
N GLY A 70 -0.85 0.10 -13.83
CA GLY A 70 -2.14 -0.02 -13.13
C GLY A 70 -2.09 -0.75 -11.80
N VAL A 71 -1.04 -1.54 -11.50
CA VAL A 71 -0.86 -2.09 -10.14
C VAL A 71 -0.75 -1.00 -9.08
N PHE A 72 -0.25 0.19 -9.42
CA PHE A 72 -0.24 1.31 -8.48
C PHE A 72 -1.63 1.85 -8.16
N ASP A 73 -2.60 1.71 -9.08
CA ASP A 73 -4.00 2.01 -8.77
C ASP A 73 -4.54 1.01 -7.74
N LEU A 74 -4.17 -0.28 -7.84
CA LEU A 74 -4.54 -1.29 -6.84
C LEU A 74 -3.91 -1.01 -5.47
N VAL A 75 -2.64 -0.58 -5.42
CA VAL A 75 -1.99 -0.18 -4.15
C VAL A 75 -2.70 1.02 -3.55
N ALA A 76 -2.99 2.05 -4.35
CA ALA A 76 -3.67 3.27 -3.91
C ALA A 76 -5.10 2.97 -3.42
N GLU A 77 -5.83 2.13 -4.13
CA GLU A 77 -7.17 1.68 -3.75
C GLU A 77 -7.14 0.90 -2.44
N LEU A 78 -6.23 -0.08 -2.31
CA LEU A 78 -6.11 -0.88 -1.10
C LEU A 78 -5.76 -0.01 0.11
N ALA A 79 -4.79 0.91 -0.04
CA ALA A 79 -4.45 1.86 1.02
C ALA A 79 -5.65 2.74 1.41
N THR A 80 -6.41 3.23 0.42
CA THR A 80 -7.61 4.04 0.67
C THR A 80 -8.68 3.28 1.41
N ARG A 81 -9.00 2.05 1.00
CA ARG A 81 -10.03 1.20 1.62
C ARG A 81 -9.64 0.80 3.05
N LEU A 82 -8.35 0.58 3.32
CA LEU A 82 -7.84 0.27 4.66
C LEU A 82 -7.67 1.51 5.54
N GLY A 83 -7.72 2.73 5.00
CA GLY A 83 -7.34 3.93 5.73
C GLY A 83 -5.86 3.89 6.15
N ALA A 84 -5.02 3.36 5.26
CA ALA A 84 -3.61 3.09 5.48
C ALA A 84 -2.73 4.07 4.70
N VAL A 85 -1.46 4.15 5.13
CA VAL A 85 -0.40 4.86 4.42
C VAL A 85 0.42 3.88 3.60
N VAL A 86 1.14 4.39 2.61
CA VAL A 86 2.11 3.60 1.84
C VAL A 86 3.52 4.00 2.25
N VAL A 87 4.31 3.03 2.66
CA VAL A 87 5.71 3.18 3.05
C VAL A 87 6.58 2.63 1.94
N GLY A 88 7.30 3.50 1.25
CA GLY A 88 8.28 3.16 0.25
C GLY A 88 9.69 2.96 0.84
N PRO A 89 10.66 2.55 0.01
CA PRO A 89 12.04 2.43 0.44
C PRO A 89 12.61 3.72 1.02
N GLY A 90 13.48 3.59 2.01
CA GLY A 90 14.09 4.73 2.71
C GLY A 90 13.10 5.46 3.61
N ASP A 91 12.13 4.75 4.17
CA ASP A 91 11.10 5.25 5.09
C ASP A 91 10.26 6.39 4.51
N ARG A 92 10.10 6.42 3.18
CA ARG A 92 9.25 7.42 2.51
C ARG A 92 7.80 7.08 2.74
N VAL A 93 7.13 7.87 3.59
CA VAL A 93 5.71 7.68 3.90
C VAL A 93 4.83 8.57 3.02
N VAL A 94 3.82 7.97 2.40
CA VAL A 94 2.85 8.64 1.54
C VAL A 94 1.47 8.49 2.15
N CYS A 95 0.78 9.61 2.38
CA CYS A 95 -0.55 9.69 2.97
C CYS A 95 -1.51 10.42 2.03
N ARG A 96 -2.81 10.18 2.18
CA ARG A 96 -3.85 10.92 1.44
C ARG A 96 -4.16 12.26 2.12
N THR A 97 -4.11 12.29 3.45
CA THR A 97 -4.50 13.49 4.23
C THR A 97 -3.54 13.77 5.38
N ARG A 98 -3.57 15.01 5.89
CA ARG A 98 -2.85 15.37 7.12
C ARG A 98 -3.41 14.68 8.37
N GLU A 99 -4.68 14.29 8.35
CA GLU A 99 -5.33 13.57 9.44
C GLU A 99 -4.77 12.15 9.55
N GLU A 100 -4.60 11.45 8.42
CA GLU A 100 -3.89 10.17 8.37
C GLU A 100 -2.44 10.29 8.84
N ALA A 101 -1.74 11.35 8.41
CA ALA A 101 -0.38 11.61 8.87
C ALA A 101 -0.32 11.85 10.39
N ALA A 102 -1.36 12.40 11.01
CA ALA A 102 -1.41 12.60 12.45
C ALA A 102 -1.45 11.28 13.24
N HIS A 103 -1.98 10.21 12.64
CA HIS A 103 -2.00 8.88 13.25
C HIS A 103 -0.66 8.13 13.17
N LEU A 104 0.29 8.62 12.36
CA LEU A 104 1.63 8.03 12.24
C LEU A 104 2.42 8.15 13.56
N PRO A 105 3.37 7.23 13.78
CA PRO A 105 4.46 7.42 14.73
C PRO A 105 5.18 8.75 14.53
N GLU A 106 5.68 9.35 15.61
CA GLU A 106 6.41 10.63 15.54
C GLU A 106 7.58 10.57 14.55
N SER A 107 8.32 9.45 14.53
CA SER A 107 9.46 9.22 13.63
C SER A 107 9.11 9.25 12.15
N LEU A 108 7.85 8.97 11.79
CA LEU A 108 7.38 8.91 10.41
C LEU A 108 6.59 10.16 9.99
N ARG A 109 6.11 10.94 10.96
CA ARG A 109 5.18 12.05 10.73
C ARG A 109 5.81 13.22 9.98
N ASP A 110 7.03 13.62 10.35
CA ASP A 110 7.69 14.82 9.79
C ASP A 110 8.13 14.64 8.33
N GLY A 111 8.34 13.40 7.89
CA GLY A 111 8.72 13.04 6.51
C GLY A 111 7.54 12.68 5.61
N ALA A 112 6.31 12.68 6.11
CA ALA A 112 5.15 12.22 5.38
C ALA A 112 4.78 13.15 4.22
N ILE A 113 4.64 12.57 3.03
CA ILE A 113 4.24 13.27 1.80
C ILE A 113 2.72 13.12 1.66
N ILE A 114 2.03 14.25 1.49
CA ILE A 114 0.59 14.26 1.24
C ILE A 114 0.33 14.36 -0.27
N ILE A 115 -0.38 13.38 -0.82
CA ILE A 115 -0.79 13.36 -2.23
C ILE A 115 -2.27 13.03 -2.34
N GLU A 116 -2.84 13.23 -3.52
CA GLU A 116 -4.04 12.50 -3.90
C GLU A 116 -3.67 11.01 -4.08
N MET A 117 -4.30 10.12 -3.32
CA MET A 117 -4.00 8.69 -3.32
C MET A 117 -4.55 8.02 -4.58
N ALA A 118 -3.85 8.22 -5.70
CA ALA A 118 -4.12 7.65 -7.01
C ALA A 118 -2.85 7.02 -7.59
N GLY A 119 -2.97 6.00 -8.45
CA GLY A 119 -1.84 5.20 -8.91
C GLY A 119 -0.70 6.00 -9.51
N PRO A 120 -0.93 6.90 -10.49
CA PRO A 120 0.14 7.70 -11.07
C PRO A 120 0.88 8.58 -10.05
N ALA A 121 0.14 9.25 -9.16
CA ALA A 121 0.71 10.11 -8.13
C ALA A 121 1.52 9.29 -7.11
N LEU A 122 1.00 8.13 -6.71
CA LEU A 122 1.68 7.21 -5.80
C LEU A 122 2.96 6.64 -6.43
N GLN A 123 2.90 6.22 -7.70
CA GLN A 123 4.07 5.72 -8.43
C GLN A 123 5.18 6.78 -8.46
N THR A 124 4.86 8.02 -8.86
CA THR A 124 5.83 9.11 -8.88
C THR A 124 6.37 9.40 -7.48
N ALA A 125 5.52 9.42 -6.45
CA ALA A 125 5.94 9.64 -5.08
C ALA A 125 6.91 8.56 -4.58
N LEU A 126 6.74 7.29 -4.95
CA LEU A 126 7.59 6.19 -4.45
C LEU A 126 8.84 5.95 -5.31
N THR A 127 8.80 6.23 -6.61
CA THR A 127 9.88 5.94 -7.57
C THR A 127 10.70 7.17 -7.96
N GLY A 128 10.13 8.37 -7.83
CA GLY A 128 10.71 9.62 -8.32
C GLY A 128 10.69 9.80 -9.84
N ALA A 129 9.96 8.93 -10.57
CA ALA A 129 9.81 8.96 -12.02
C ALA A 129 8.53 9.70 -12.47
#